data_AF-A0A366X054-F1
#
_entry.id   AF-A0A366X054-F1
#
_cell.length_a   1.000
_cell.length_b   1.000
_cell.length_c   1.000
_cell.angle_alpha   90.00
_cell.angle_beta   90.00
_cell.angle_gamma   90.00
#
_symmetry.space_group_name_H-M   'P 1'
#
loop_
_entity.id
_entity.type
_entity.pdbx_description
1 polymer ?
#
loop_
_entity_poly.entity_id
_entity_poly.type
_entity_poly.pdbx_seq_one_letter_code
_entity_poly.pdbx_strand_id
1 'polypeptide(L)' 'MEQAILDDLQALHVANVIKPARKQIARYAGCPTRYQRPKPDTHVIECAGVKLTVDPTGVRSSNDILKQWQREAAMQGVFL' A
#
# COMPACT_ATOMS: atom_id res chain seq x y z
N MET A 1 -24.24 13.89 3.34
CA MET A 1 -24.60 12.69 2.56
C MET A 1 -23.63 12.48 1.39
N GLU A 2 -23.08 13.54 0.79
CA GLU A 2 -22.05 13.44 -0.26
C GLU A 2 -20.67 12.95 0.21
N GLN A 3 -20.23 13.29 1.43
CA GLN A 3 -18.90 12.90 1.93
C GLN A 3 -18.73 11.38 2.04
N ALA A 4 -19.71 10.68 2.61
CA ALA A 4 -19.64 9.23 2.85
C ALA A 4 -19.53 8.42 1.54
N ILE A 5 -20.18 8.87 0.47
CA ILE A 5 -20.09 8.24 -0.85
C ILE A 5 -18.70 8.46 -1.46
N LEU A 6 -18.13 9.64 -1.26
CA LEU A 6 -16.78 9.97 -1.73
C LEU A 6 -15.73 9.09 -1.01
N ASP A 7 -15.89 8.92 0.30
CA ASP A 7 -15.04 8.08 1.14
C ASP A 7 -15.12 6.60 0.73
N ASP A 8 -16.32 6.09 0.45
CA ASP A 8 -16.53 4.72 -0.03
C ASP A 8 -15.91 4.48 -1.42
N LEU A 9 -16.04 5.44 -2.33
CA LEU A 9 -15.41 5.37 -3.66
C LEU A 9 -13.88 5.40 -3.56
N GLN A 10 -13.34 6.20 -2.65
CA GLN A 10 -11.91 6.29 -2.40
C GLN A 10 -11.38 4.99 -1.77
N ALA A 11 -12.10 4.40 -0.81
CA ALA A 11 -11.77 3.11 -0.23
C ALA A 11 -11.77 1.99 -1.29
N LEU A 12 -12.74 2.00 -2.21
CA LEU A 12 -12.82 1.06 -3.32
C LEU A 12 -11.63 1.22 -4.29
N HIS A 13 -11.28 2.47 -4.62
CA HIS A 13 -10.13 2.80 -5.48
C HIS A 13 -8.83 2.29 -4.86
N VAL A 14 -8.60 2.59 -3.58
CA VAL A 14 -7.42 2.14 -2.84
C VAL A 14 -7.33 0.61 -2.82
N ALA A 15 -8.43 -0.09 -2.52
CA ALA A 15 -8.46 -1.55 -2.56
C ALA A 15 -8.08 -2.13 -3.95
N ASN A 16 -8.52 -1.48 -5.02
CA ASN A 16 -8.22 -1.90 -6.39
C ASN A 16 -6.75 -1.71 -6.78
N VAL A 17 -6.07 -0.68 -6.26
CA VAL A 17 -4.65 -0.43 -6.54
C VAL A 17 -3.69 -1.17 -5.60
N ILE A 18 -4.14 -1.63 -4.43
CA ILE A 18 -3.34 -2.42 -3.48
C ILE A 18 -2.89 -3.76 -4.08
N LYS A 19 -3.79 -4.48 -4.76
CA LYS A 19 -3.47 -5.79 -5.36
C LYS A 19 -2.33 -5.73 -6.39
N PRO A 20 -2.35 -4.82 -7.38
CA PRO A 20 -1.22 -4.66 -8.30
C PRO A 20 0.04 -4.15 -7.59
N ALA A 21 -0.08 -3.22 -6.62
CA ALA A 21 1.08 -2.71 -5.88
C ALA A 21 1.82 -3.83 -5.13
N ARG A 22 1.08 -4.71 -4.45
CA ARG A 22 1.62 -5.87 -3.76
C ARG A 22 2.39 -6.82 -4.69
N LYS A 23 1.91 -7.02 -5.92
CA LYS A 23 2.62 -7.83 -6.93
C LYS A 23 3.91 -7.16 -7.37
N GLN A 24 3.90 -5.85 -7.56
CA GLN A 24 5.10 -5.08 -7.92
C GLN A 24 6.14 -5.12 -6.79
N ILE A 25 5.73 -4.88 -5.54
CA ILE A 25 6.59 -4.98 -4.36
C ILE A 25 7.19 -6.38 -4.24
N ALA A 26 6.37 -7.43 -4.39
CA ALA A 26 6.87 -8.80 -4.32
C ALA A 26 7.95 -9.11 -5.37
N ARG A 27 7.75 -8.62 -6.61
CA ARG A 27 8.72 -8.76 -7.70
C ARG A 27 9.99 -7.96 -7.46
N TYR A 28 9.86 -6.74 -6.96
CA TYR A 28 11.00 -5.87 -6.65
C TYR A 28 11.84 -6.45 -5.52
N ALA A 29 11.20 -6.86 -4.43
CA ALA A 29 11.85 -7.35 -3.22
C ALA A 29 12.29 -8.82 -3.28
N GLY A 30 11.81 -9.60 -4.26
CA GLY A 30 12.02 -11.04 -4.33
C GLY A 30 11.33 -11.84 -3.22
N CYS A 31 10.40 -11.24 -2.46
CA CYS A 31 9.67 -11.87 -1.36
C CYS A 31 8.14 -11.86 -1.57
N PRO A 32 7.40 -12.81 -0.97
CA PRO A 32 5.95 -12.69 -0.90
C PRO A 32 5.54 -11.52 0.01
N THR A 33 4.52 -10.75 -0.40
CA THR A 33 3.95 -9.69 0.44
C THR A 33 2.86 -10.23 1.37
N ARG A 34 2.89 -9.83 2.64
CA ARG A 34 1.77 -9.97 3.58
C ARG A 34 0.91 -8.72 3.54
N TYR A 35 -0.40 -8.89 3.70
CA TYR A 35 -1.37 -7.80 3.67
C TYR A 35 -2.33 -7.93 4.84
N GLN A 36 -2.57 -6.80 5.52
CA GLN A 36 -3.50 -6.70 6.63
C GLN A 36 -4.36 -5.45 6.45
N ARG A 37 -5.63 -5.54 6.87
CA ARG A 37 -6.57 -4.41 6.89
C ARG A 37 -7.10 -4.23 8.32
N PRO A 38 -6.32 -3.62 9.23
CA PRO A 38 -6.72 -3.49 10.64
C PRO A 38 -7.92 -2.56 10.84
N LYS A 39 -8.17 -1.62 9.92
CA LYS A 39 -9.33 -0.73 9.90
C LYS A 39 -9.83 -0.58 8.45
N PRO A 40 -11.08 -0.17 8.21
CA PRO A 40 -11.62 0.02 6.86
C PRO A 40 -10.71 0.84 5.95
N ASP A 41 -10.11 1.91 6.46
CA ASP A 41 -9.29 2.85 5.67
C ASP A 41 -7.79 2.67 5.88
N THR A 42 -7.38 1.63 6.60
CA THR A 42 -5.98 1.36 6.90
C THR A 42 -5.54 0.08 6.21
N HIS A 43 -4.64 0.22 5.25
CA HIS A 43 -4.06 -0.90 4.52
C HIS A 43 -2.59 -1.03 4.92
N VAL A 44 -2.19 -2.22 5.35
CA VAL A 44 -0.81 -2.50 5.75
C VAL A 44 -0.23 -3.56 4.83
N ILE A 45 0.92 -3.27 4.25
CA ILE A 45 1.69 -4.18 3.38
C ILE A 45 3.04 -4.43 4.03
N GLU A 46 3.43 -5.71 4.13
CA GLU A 46 4.72 -6.11 4.68
C GLU A 46 5.47 -6.99 3.67
N CYS A 47 6.75 -6.69 3.41
CA CYS A 47 7.67 -7.54 2.63
C CYS A 47 9.10 -7.30 3.08
N ALA A 48 9.93 -8.35 3.12
CA ALA A 48 11.35 -8.28 3.46
C ALA A 48 11.63 -7.54 4.79
N GLY A 49 10.73 -7.68 5.77
CA GLY A 49 10.83 -6.97 7.06
C GLY A 49 10.37 -5.51 7.04
N VAL A 50 10.04 -4.96 5.87
CA VAL A 50 9.53 -3.60 5.71
C VAL A 50 8.02 -3.58 5.86
N LYS A 51 7.53 -2.78 6.81
CA LYS A 51 6.09 -2.56 7.02
C LYS A 51 5.67 -1.18 6.51
N LEU A 52 4.86 -1.16 5.46
CA LEU A 52 4.22 0.05 4.93
C LEU A 52 2.76 0.13 5.41
N THR A 53 2.40 1.26 6.01
CA THR A 53 0.99 1.65 6.18
C THR A 53 0.63 2.60 5.07
N VAL A 54 -0.33 2.20 4.23
CA VAL A 54 -0.76 2.98 3.06
C VAL A 54 -1.73 4.06 3.50
N ASP A 55 -1.40 5.30 3.18
CA ASP A 55 -2.29 6.45 3.36
C ASP A 55 -3.26 6.55 2.16
N PRO A 56 -4.56 6.31 2.35
CA PRO A 56 -5.55 6.32 1.27
C PRO A 56 -5.74 7.71 0.62
N THR A 57 -5.34 8.80 1.30
CA THR A 57 -5.50 10.17 0.78
C THR A 57 -4.48 10.53 -0.30
N GLY A 58 -3.29 9.93 -0.24
CA GLY A 58 -2.18 10.20 -1.16
C GLY A 58 -2.04 9.22 -2.32
N VAL A 59 -2.87 8.17 -2.38
CA VAL A 59 -2.71 7.07 -3.34
C VAL A 59 -3.54 7.31 -4.60
N ARG A 60 -2.85 7.57 -5.72
CA ARG A 60 -3.49 7.71 -7.04
C ARG A 60 -3.33 6.46 -7.89
N SER A 61 -2.25 5.71 -7.67
CA SER A 61 -1.90 4.51 -8.45
C SER A 61 -1.15 3.46 -7.61
N SER A 62 -1.03 2.24 -8.14
CA SER A 62 -0.20 1.19 -7.52
C SER A 62 1.28 1.55 -7.47
N ASN A 63 1.75 2.36 -8.42
CA ASN A 63 3.13 2.84 -8.46
C ASN A 63 3.43 3.80 -7.31
N ASP A 64 2.44 4.56 -6.84
CA ASP A 64 2.63 5.45 -5.68
C ASP A 64 2.85 4.64 -4.41
N ILE A 65 2.08 3.55 -4.23
CA ILE A 65 2.26 2.61 -3.12
C ILE A 65 3.65 1.94 -3.19
N LEU A 66 4.11 1.54 -4.38
CA LEU A 66 5.45 0.97 -4.55
C LEU A 66 6.52 1.99 -4.14
N LYS A 67 6.42 3.25 -4.59
CA LYS A 67 7.38 4.31 -4.22
C LYS A 67 7.35 4.61 -2.72
N GLN A 68 6.17 4.65 -2.11
CA GLN A 68 6.04 4.79 -0.65
C GLN A 68 6.74 3.63 0.06
N TRP A 69 6.53 2.39 -0.40
CA TRP A 69 7.19 1.22 0.18
C TRP A 69 8.72 1.27 0.01
N GLN A 70 9.24 1.70 -1.14
CA GLN A 70 10.68 1.84 -1.37
C GLN A 70 11.30 2.91 -0.45
N ARG A 71 10.61 4.03 -0.23
CA ARG A 71 11.05 5.05 0.74
C ARG A 71 11.06 4.50 2.16
N GLU A 72 10.02 3.76 2.52
CA GLU A 72 9.92 3.12 3.83
C GLU A 72 11.01 2.07 4.02
N ALA A 73 11.31 1.27 2.98
CA ALA A 73 12.41 0.31 2.98
C ALA A 73 13.75 1.00 3.23
N ALA A 74 14.02 2.10 2.52
CA ALA A 74 15.22 2.91 2.73
C ALA A 74 15.31 3.50 4.15
N MET A 75 14.19 3.98 4.71
CA MET A 75 14.14 4.50 6.09
C MET A 75 14.35 3.40 7.13
N GLN A 76 13.86 2.19 6.87
CA GLN A 76 14.04 1.02 7.75
C GLN A 76 15.37 0.29 7.51
N GLY A 77 16.24 0.82 6.63
CA GLY A 77 17.57 0.26 6.36
C GLY A 77 17.58 -1.00 5.50
N VAL A 78 16.49 -1.27 4.78
CA VAL A 78 16.36 -2.40 3.86
C VAL A 78 16.68 -1.92 2.43
N PHE A 79 17.81 -2.38 1.91
CA PHE A 79 18.25 -2.09 0.54
C PHE A 79 18.02 -3.32 -0.34
N LEU A 80 17.12 -3.20 -1.31
CA LEU A 80 16.66 -4.25 -2.22
C LEU A 80 16.85 -3.82 -3.66
#